data_AF-W6ABT1-F1
#
_entry.id   AF-W6ABT1-F1
#
_cell.length_a   1.000
_cell.length_b   1.000
_cell.length_c   1.000
_cell.angle_alpha   90.00
_cell.angle_beta   90.00
_cell.angle_gamma   90.00
#
_symmetry.space_group_name_H-M   'P 1'
#
loop_
_entity.id
_entity.type
_entity.pdbx_description
1 polymer ?
#
loop_
_entity_poly.entity_id
_entity_poly.type
_entity_poly.pdbx_seq_one_letter_code
_entity_poly.pdbx_strand_id
1 'polypeptide(L)'
;MKAAGFWRRFVASLIDLGLTIITLGIYFIFRIIWFCQGKPNIGMRVMGLNYDPGKGKMLMLFLFLFILTPMFYAVTIGIGWIIDIVRICMKKGTFAEMFAKNYIVKTV
;
A
#
# COMPACT_ATOMS: atom_id res chain seq x y z
N MET A 1 14.17 -23.16 -18.43
CA MET A 1 12.70 -23.10 -18.24
C MET A 1 12.12 -21.78 -18.75
N LYS A 2 11.33 -21.81 -19.84
CA LYS A 2 10.47 -20.67 -20.25
C LYS A 2 9.15 -20.83 -19.49
N ALA A 3 8.99 -20.11 -18.38
CA ALA A 3 7.70 -20.06 -17.69
C ALA A 3 6.71 -19.33 -18.61
N ALA A 4 5.63 -20.01 -19.00
CA ALA A 4 4.60 -19.42 -19.85
C ALA A 4 4.06 -18.14 -19.18
N GLY A 5 4.12 -17.02 -19.91
CA GLY A 5 3.62 -15.73 -19.43
C GLY A 5 4.53 -14.97 -18.47
N PHE A 6 5.83 -15.28 -18.36
CA PHE A 6 6.79 -14.53 -17.52
C PHE A 6 6.70 -13.01 -17.73
N TRP A 7 6.83 -12.56 -18.98
CA TRP A 7 6.76 -11.13 -19.32
C TRP A 7 5.40 -10.51 -19.00
N ARG A 8 4.32 -11.27 -19.16
CA ARG A 8 2.97 -10.81 -18.78
C ARG A 8 2.87 -10.58 -17.28
N ARG A 9 3.42 -11.48 -16.46
CA ARG A 9 3.42 -11.37 -14.99
C ARG A 9 4.31 -10.23 -14.52
N PHE A 10 5.51 -10.12 -15.08
CA PHE A 10 6.43 -9.04 -14.75
C PHE A 10 5.82 -7.66 -15.04
N VAL A 11 5.23 -7.49 -16.22
CA VAL A 11 4.58 -6.22 -16.61
C VAL A 11 3.33 -5.96 -15.75
N ALA A 12 2.50 -6.97 -15.48
CA ALA A 12 1.33 -6.81 -14.60
C ALA A 12 1.75 -6.36 -13.19
N SER A 13 2.77 -6.99 -12.61
CA SER A 13 3.28 -6.60 -11.29
C SER A 13 3.91 -5.20 -11.26
N LEU A 14 4.52 -4.76 -12.37
CA LEU A 14 5.01 -3.38 -12.48
C LEU A 14 3.87 -2.36 -12.59
N ILE A 15 2.82 -2.68 -13.34
CA ILE A 15 1.62 -1.83 -13.47
C ILE A 15 0.93 -1.71 -12.10
N ASP A 16 0.71 -2.82 -11.41
CA ASP A 16 0.07 -2.81 -10.10
C ASP A 16 0.91 -2.06 -9.05
N LEU A 17 2.23 -2.20 -9.08
CA LEU A 17 3.14 -1.39 -8.26
C LEU A 17 3.00 0.10 -8.58
N GLY A 18 2.95 0.47 -9.86
CA GLY A 18 2.75 1.85 -10.29
C GLY A 18 1.41 2.42 -9.84
N LEU A 19 0.32 1.68 -10.01
CA LEU A 19 -1.02 2.06 -9.54
C LEU A 19 -1.09 2.20 -8.02
N THR A 20 -0.39 1.31 -7.29
CA THR A 20 -0.28 1.37 -5.84
C THR A 20 0.44 2.65 -5.41
N ILE A 21 1.58 2.98 -6.02
CA ILE A 21 2.32 4.22 -5.73
C ILE A 21 1.46 5.46 -6.00
N ILE A 22 0.76 5.50 -7.15
CA ILE A 22 -0.10 6.62 -7.52
C ILE A 22 -1.25 6.77 -6.50
N THR A 23 -1.96 5.69 -6.21
CA THR A 23 -3.10 5.69 -5.27
C THR A 23 -2.67 6.18 -3.89
N LEU A 24 -1.52 5.70 -3.41
CA LEU A 24 -0.98 6.06 -2.10
C LEU A 24 -0.42 7.49 -2.07
N GLY A 25 0.18 7.94 -3.17
CA GLY A 25 0.63 9.33 -3.33
C GLY A 25 -0.55 10.31 -3.27
N ILE A 26 -1.62 10.01 -4.01
CA ILE A 26 -2.86 10.80 -3.98
C ILE A 26 -3.46 10.81 -2.57
N TYR A 27 -3.54 9.64 -1.92
CA TYR A 27 -4.04 9.53 -0.55
C TYR A 27 -3.25 10.40 0.45
N PHE A 28 -1.94 10.42 0.31
CA PHE A 28 -1.06 11.22 1.16
C PHE A 28 -1.28 12.73 0.96
N ILE A 29 -1.43 13.18 -0.29
CA ILE A 29 -1.74 14.58 -0.62
C ILE A 29 -3.07 15.00 0.02
N PHE A 30 -4.14 14.20 -0.13
CA PHE A 30 -5.44 14.50 0.49
C PHE A 30 -5.36 14.60 2.02
N ARG A 31 -4.57 13.75 2.66
CA ARG A 31 -4.34 13.82 4.11
C ARG A 31 -3.64 15.11 4.53
N ILE A 32 -2.64 15.58 3.78
CA ILE A 32 -1.98 16.86 4.04
C ILE A 32 -3.00 18.00 3.92
N ILE A 33 -3.81 18.01 2.86
CA ILE A 33 -4.84 19.03 2.65
C ILE A 33 -5.86 19.03 3.79
N TRP A 34 -6.35 17.86 4.22
CA TRP A 34 -7.29 17.76 5.34
C TRP A 34 -6.68 18.17 6.68
N PHE A 35 -5.41 17.89 6.90
CA PHE A 35 -4.70 18.39 8.07
C PHE A 35 -4.63 19.92 8.07
N CYS A 36 -4.25 20.54 6.94
CA CYS A 36 -4.20 22.00 6.80
C CYS A 36 -5.58 22.65 6.94
N GLN A 37 -6.67 21.97 6.54
CA GLN A 37 -8.02 22.49 6.66
C GLN A 37 -8.57 22.46 8.10
N GLY A 38 -7.96 21.72 9.02
CA GLY A 38 -8.39 21.68 10.43
C GLY A 38 -9.83 21.21 10.65
N LYS A 39 -10.41 20.47 9.68
CA LYS A 39 -11.81 20.04 9.75
C LYS A 39 -11.94 18.71 10.48
N PRO A 40 -13.02 18.49 11.25
CA PRO A 40 -13.29 17.19 11.85
C PRO A 40 -13.46 16.12 10.77
N ASN A 41 -12.67 15.06 10.87
CA ASN A 41 -12.70 13.92 9.95
C ASN A 41 -14.05 13.19 10.08
N ILE A 42 -14.47 12.47 9.02
CA ILE A 42 -15.75 11.73 8.98
C ILE A 42 -15.87 10.78 10.19
N GLY A 43 -14.80 10.09 10.58
CA GLY A 43 -14.81 9.22 11.76
C GLY A 43 -15.12 9.97 13.07
N MET A 44 -14.63 11.19 13.24
CA MET A 44 -14.95 12.01 14.41
C MET A 44 -16.41 12.47 14.38
N ARG A 45 -16.93 12.81 13.19
CA ARG A 45 -18.35 13.15 13.00
C ARG A 45 -19.27 11.98 13.35
N VAL A 46 -18.92 10.77 12.94
CA VAL A 46 -19.70 9.55 13.23
C VAL A 46 -19.63 9.20 14.72
N MET A 47 -18.49 9.39 15.36
CA MET A 47 -18.29 9.05 16.78
C MET A 47 -18.77 10.15 17.74
N GLY A 48 -19.36 11.25 17.25
CA GLY A 48 -19.81 12.37 18.08
C GLY A 48 -18.68 13.03 18.88
N LEU A 49 -17.43 12.86 18.45
CA LEU A 49 -16.27 13.42 19.15
C LEU A 49 -16.12 14.88 18.78
N ASN A 50 -16.28 15.75 19.78
CA ASN A 50 -16.02 17.17 19.61
C ASN A 50 -14.54 17.39 19.29
N TYR A 51 -14.31 18.19 18.25
CA TYR A 51 -12.99 18.58 17.81
C TYR A 51 -12.43 19.57 18.83
N ASP A 52 -11.54 19.11 19.71
CA ASP A 52 -10.88 19.96 20.71
C ASP A 52 -9.52 20.43 20.16
N PRO A 53 -9.39 21.70 19.73
CA PRO A 53 -8.15 22.24 19.16
C PRO A 53 -7.02 22.44 20.19
N GLY A 54 -7.19 21.97 21.43
CA GLY A 54 -6.23 22.14 22.51
C GLY A 54 -4.83 21.55 22.27
N LYS A 55 -3.81 22.43 22.38
CA LYS A 55 -2.41 22.15 22.74
C LYS A 55 -1.69 21.06 21.91
N GLY A 56 -1.51 21.25 20.60
CA GLY A 56 -0.54 20.49 19.80
C GLY A 56 -0.83 19.00 19.59
N LYS A 57 -1.87 18.44 20.23
CA LYS A 57 -2.30 17.05 20.07
C LYS A 57 -2.65 16.70 18.62
N MET A 58 -3.13 17.69 17.88
CA MET A 58 -3.46 17.55 16.47
C MET A 58 -2.22 17.33 15.58
N LEU A 59 -1.14 18.08 15.84
CA LEU A 59 0.14 17.90 15.16
C LEU A 59 0.75 16.54 15.52
N MET A 60 0.63 16.12 16.79
CA MET A 60 1.13 14.82 17.24
C MET A 60 0.40 13.65 16.55
N LEU A 61 -0.92 13.75 16.37
CA LEU A 61 -1.73 12.74 15.68
C LEU A 61 -1.41 12.70 14.17
N PHE A 62 -1.18 13.87 13.56
CA PHE A 62 -0.73 13.96 12.18
C PHE A 62 0.68 13.40 11.98
N LEU A 63 1.64 13.72 12.86
CA LEU A 63 3.00 13.17 12.83
C LEU A 63 2.99 11.65 13.05
N PHE A 64 2.16 11.15 13.97
CA PHE A 64 1.96 9.72 14.16
C PHE A 64 1.43 9.05 12.89
N LEU A 65 0.37 9.60 12.28
CA LEU A 65 -0.15 9.13 10.99
C LEU A 65 0.90 9.25 9.87
N PHE A 66 1.71 10.30 9.87
CA PHE A 66 2.78 10.55 8.91
C PHE A 66 3.90 9.51 9.00
N ILE A 67 4.15 8.93 10.17
CA ILE A 67 5.12 7.83 10.37
C ILE A 67 4.47 6.47 10.09
N LEU A 68 3.24 6.26 10.57
CA LEU A 68 2.54 4.98 10.45
C LEU A 68 2.23 4.64 9.00
N THR A 69 1.83 5.63 8.19
CA THR A 69 1.45 5.43 6.79
C THR A 69 2.63 4.91 5.95
N PRO A 70 3.85 5.50 5.99
CA PRO A 70 5.00 4.93 5.32
C PRO A 70 5.49 3.60 5.91
N MET A 71 5.23 3.30 7.19
CA MET A 71 5.47 1.93 7.70
C MET A 71 4.54 0.91 7.03
N PHE A 72 3.25 1.23 6.89
CA PHE A 72 2.32 0.40 6.11
C PHE A 72 2.73 0.33 4.63
N TYR A 73 3.30 1.41 4.06
CA TYR A 73 3.87 1.39 2.72
C TYR A 73 5.08 0.47 2.62
N ALA A 74 6.00 0.50 3.60
CA ALA A 74 7.16 -0.37 3.62
C ALA A 74 6.75 -1.86 3.73
N VAL A 75 5.70 -2.17 4.49
CA VAL A 75 5.15 -3.53 4.55
C VAL A 75 4.49 -3.92 3.22
N THR A 76 3.64 -3.06 2.65
CA THR A 76 2.87 -3.41 1.45
C THR A 76 3.75 -3.43 0.19
N ILE A 77 4.56 -2.39 -0.01
CA ILE A 77 5.49 -2.25 -1.15
C ILE A 77 6.71 -3.14 -0.97
N GLY A 78 7.31 -3.13 0.23
CA GLY A 78 8.55 -3.87 0.48
C GLY A 78 8.36 -5.38 0.61
N ILE A 79 7.34 -5.84 1.35
CA ILE A 79 7.15 -7.28 1.56
C ILE A 79 6.28 -7.90 0.46
N GLY A 80 5.25 -7.20 -0.02
CA GLY A 80 4.41 -7.74 -1.09
C GLY A 80 5.10 -7.69 -2.45
N TRP A 81 5.39 -6.47 -2.92
CA TRP A 81 5.80 -6.26 -4.30
C TRP A 81 7.25 -6.62 -4.60
N ILE A 82 8.21 -6.28 -3.73
CA ILE A 82 9.62 -6.63 -3.97
C ILE A 82 9.81 -8.15 -3.94
N ILE A 83 9.18 -8.85 -2.98
CA ILE A 83 9.26 -10.31 -2.91
C ILE A 83 8.63 -10.94 -4.15
N ASP A 84 7.52 -10.41 -4.65
CA ASP A 84 6.89 -10.90 -5.87
C ASP A 84 7.74 -10.65 -7.11
N ILE A 85 8.37 -9.49 -7.25
CA ILE A 85 9.32 -9.22 -8.33
C ILE A 85 10.51 -10.18 -8.28
N VAL A 86 11.10 -10.38 -7.10
CA VAL A 86 12.22 -11.33 -6.92
C VAL A 86 11.77 -12.76 -7.25
N ARG A 87 10.59 -13.19 -6.80
CA ARG A 87 10.04 -14.52 -7.09
C ARG A 87 9.78 -14.71 -8.58
N ILE A 88 9.14 -13.74 -9.23
CA ILE A 88 8.92 -13.76 -10.67
C ILE A 88 10.26 -13.89 -11.40
N CYS A 89 11.28 -13.10 -11.04
CA CYS A 89 12.63 -13.18 -11.59
C CYS A 89 13.28 -14.56 -11.38
N MET A 90 13.07 -15.19 -10.22
CA MET A 90 13.48 -16.58 -9.95
C MET A 90 12.61 -17.63 -10.66
N LYS A 91 11.64 -17.22 -11.48
CA LYS A 91 10.64 -18.07 -12.15
C LYS A 91 9.80 -18.89 -11.15
N LYS A 92 9.70 -18.40 -9.92
CA LYS A 92 8.77 -18.89 -8.90
C LYS A 92 7.48 -18.08 -9.04
N GLY A 93 6.32 -18.70 -8.81
CA GLY A 93 5.05 -17.98 -8.83
C GLY A 93 5.01 -16.87 -7.79
N THR A 94 4.09 -15.92 -7.94
CA THR A 94 3.90 -14.84 -6.95
C THR A 94 3.43 -15.41 -5.60
N PHE A 95 3.52 -14.59 -4.55
CA PHE A 95 2.99 -14.91 -3.23
C PHE A 95 1.48 -15.18 -3.30
N ALA A 96 0.75 -14.41 -4.11
CA ALA A 96 -0.67 -14.63 -4.36
C ALA A 96 -0.94 -15.96 -5.08
N GLU A 97 -0.16 -16.32 -6.09
CA GLU A 97 -0.28 -17.61 -6.80
C GLU A 97 0.00 -18.80 -5.86
N MET A 98 0.99 -18.66 -4.98
CA MET A 98 1.32 -19.67 -3.97
C MET A 98 0.20 -19.82 -2.93
N PHE A 99 -0.37 -18.70 -2.46
CA PHE A 99 -1.45 -18.70 -1.48
C PHE A 99 -2.76 -19.24 -2.07
N ALA A 100 -3.07 -18.88 -3.31
CA ALA A 100 -4.24 -19.34 -4.03
C ALA A 100 -4.14 -20.80 -4.53
N LYS A 101 -3.00 -21.49 -4.30
CA LYS A 101 -2.67 -22.81 -4.87
C LYS A 101 -2.95 -22.86 -6.39
N ASN A 102 -2.77 -21.74 -7.07
CA ASN A 102 -3.11 -21.61 -8.48
C ASN A 102 -1.84 -21.91 -9.28
N TYR A 103 -1.62 -23.20 -9.57
CA TYR A 103 -0.40 -23.74 -10.18
C TYR A 103 -0.31 -23.45 -11.69
N ILE A 104 -0.43 -22.19 -12.12
CA ILE A 104 -0.04 -21.79 -13.49
C ILE A 104 1.49 -21.98 -13.67
N VAL A 105 2.22 -22.23 -12.59
CA VAL A 105 3.56 -22.79 -12.60
C VAL A 105 3.44 -24.31 -12.71
N LYS A 106 3.71 -24.87 -13.89
CA LYS A 106 3.99 -26.31 -14.01
C LYS A 106 5.14 -26.61 -13.05
N THR A 107 4.82 -27.24 -11.92
CA THR A 107 5.77 -27.96 -11.09
C THR A 107 6.43 -29.03 -11.94
N VAL A 108 7.73 -28.91 -12.12
CA VAL A 108 8.62 -30.07 -12.19
C VAL A 108 9.36 -30.09 -10.87
#